data_AF-A0A973LX79-F1
#
_entry.id   AF-A0A973LX79-F1
#
_cell.length_a   1.000
_cell.length_b   1.000
_cell.length_c   1.000
_cell.angle_alpha   90.00
_cell.angle_beta   90.00
_cell.angle_gamma   90.00
#
_symmetry.space_group_name_H-M   'P 1'
#
loop_
_entity.id
_entity.type
_entity.pdbx_description
1 polymer ?
#
loop_
_entity_poly.entity_id
_entity_poly.type
_entity_poly.pdbx_seq_one_letter_code
_entity_poly.pdbx_strand_id
1 'polypeptide(L)'
;MTTVNERTIAEELRRMAGEALPVNASAYAARATARSARRRLSWSLAAIATLAAGLGFVFPLDGAQMTARVAEPPARELPPNTPEQLGLVHVCMPAGGPSVNVNPNWRDPAHGTVQDFRVLAEYRDKNGFSALLGSAKGFVLCTPTAQSPEPPVFTYWGNKAPGDLTGFPGKLSVDRYAVQYWFRTNPPPGDNYVRVVAGRVAPDVRRVTIGWSSGERTDAVVSNGFFIARTPAKIISHKSRNSGEPESHVDTPPVTVTAYDAAGRIVGRHEGVGFDWRGPGSLG
;
A
#
# COMPACT_ATOMS: atom_id res chain seq x y z
N MET A 1 37.73 -2.27 17.25
CA MET A 1 37.01 -1.80 18.45
C MET A 1 37.24 -0.30 18.54
N THR A 2 36.37 0.49 17.92
CA THR A 2 36.49 1.96 17.85
C THR A 2 35.67 2.57 18.98
N THR A 3 36.35 3.10 19.99
CA THR A 3 35.74 3.84 21.09
C THR A 3 35.18 5.16 20.56
N VAL A 4 33.86 5.30 20.58
CA VAL A 4 33.15 6.54 20.27
C VAL A 4 33.49 7.56 21.36
N ASN A 5 33.99 8.72 20.95
CA ASN A 5 34.40 9.78 21.87
C ASN A 5 33.17 10.56 22.34
N GLU A 6 32.65 10.19 23.51
CA GLU A 6 31.44 10.79 24.13
C GLU A 6 31.54 12.32 24.29
N ARG A 7 32.76 12.87 24.41
CA ARG A 7 32.97 14.32 24.49
C ARG A 7 32.58 15.04 23.21
N THR A 8 32.87 14.44 22.05
CA THR A 8 32.54 15.03 20.74
C THR A 8 31.03 15.06 20.50
N ILE A 9 30.30 14.06 21.00
CA ILE A 9 28.83 14.03 20.91
C ILE A 9 28.21 15.09 21.84
N ALA A 10 28.73 15.22 23.06
CA ALA A 10 28.23 16.20 24.02
C ALA A 10 28.47 17.65 23.58
N GLU A 11 29.57 17.93 22.88
CA GLU A 11 29.85 19.25 22.32
C GLU A 11 28.92 19.59 21.15
N GLU A 12 28.63 18.63 20.27
CA GLU A 12 27.71 18.89 19.16
C GLU A 12 26.27 19.08 19.62
N LEU A 13 25.81 18.32 20.60
CA LEU A 13 24.47 18.50 21.18
C LEU A 13 24.33 19.88 21.85
N ARG A 14 25.38 20.39 22.50
CA ARG A 14 25.38 21.74 23.08
C ARG A 14 25.38 22.83 22.01
N ARG A 15 26.08 22.62 20.89
CA ARG A 15 26.06 23.54 19.75
C ARG A 15 24.67 23.61 19.13
N MET A 16 24.03 22.47 18.89
CA MET A 16 22.65 22.40 18.36
C MET A 16 21.64 23.06 19.30
N ALA A 17 21.81 22.92 20.62
CA ALA A 17 20.94 23.59 21.59
C ALA A 17 21.14 25.12 21.63
N GLY A 18 22.33 25.62 21.30
CA GLY A 18 22.61 27.06 21.20
C GLY A 18 22.07 27.72 19.94
N GLU A 19 21.88 26.97 18.86
CA GLU A 19 21.37 27.45 17.56
C GLU A 19 19.83 27.41 17.45
N ALA A 20 19.13 26.82 18.43
CA ALA A 20 17.68 26.73 18.45
C ALA A 20 17.03 28.07 18.86
N LEU A 21 16.53 28.83 17.88
CA LEU A 21 15.74 30.04 18.13
C LEU A 21 14.42 29.70 18.85
N PRO A 22 13.99 30.52 19.83
CA PRO A 22 12.76 30.26 20.57
C PRO A 22 11.54 30.32 19.64
N VAL A 23 10.74 29.26 19.67
CA VAL A 23 9.51 29.15 18.88
C VAL A 23 8.48 30.13 19.44
N ASN A 24 8.04 31.07 18.60
CA ASN A 24 6.99 32.02 18.98
C ASN A 24 5.63 31.30 19.08
N ALA A 25 5.26 30.88 20.29
CA ALA A 25 4.03 30.15 20.58
C ALA A 25 2.75 30.89 20.14
N SER A 26 2.77 32.24 20.13
CA SER A 26 1.62 33.04 19.70
C SER A 26 1.36 32.94 18.19
N ALA A 27 2.42 32.86 17.37
CA ALA A 27 2.30 32.66 15.92
C ALA A 27 1.79 31.26 15.57
N TYR A 28 2.12 30.26 16.39
CA TYR A 28 1.64 28.89 16.22
C TYR A 28 0.15 28.76 16.62
N ALA A 29 -0.25 29.39 17.73
CA ALA A 29 -1.65 29.42 18.18
C ALA A 29 -2.57 30.14 17.17
N ALA A 30 -2.12 31.24 16.57
CA ALA A 30 -2.88 31.98 15.55
C ALA A 30 -3.12 31.16 14.26
N ARG A 31 -2.14 30.33 13.84
CA ARG A 31 -2.33 29.42 12.69
C ARG A 31 -3.28 28.26 12.98
N ALA A 32 -3.34 27.81 14.23
CA ALA A 32 -4.25 26.74 14.64
C ALA A 32 -5.72 27.20 14.67
N THR A 33 -5.99 28.44 15.11
CA THR A 33 -7.36 28.99 15.22
C THR A 33 -7.93 29.45 13.88
N ALA A 34 -7.09 29.91 12.93
CA ALA A 34 -7.56 30.30 11.60
C ALA A 34 -8.12 29.12 10.77
N ARG A 35 -7.69 27.88 11.03
CA ARG A 35 -8.19 26.67 10.34
C ARG A 35 -9.53 26.15 10.90
N SER A 36 -9.85 26.42 12.17
CA SER A 36 -11.10 25.97 12.79
C SER A 36 -12.28 26.92 12.49
N ALA A 37 -12.02 28.22 12.32
CA ALA A 37 -13.05 29.22 11.99
C ALA A 37 -13.66 29.01 10.59
N ARG A 38 -12.89 28.51 9.62
CA ARG A 38 -13.39 28.22 8.25
C ARG A 38 -14.36 27.03 8.16
N ARG A 39 -14.44 26.17 9.18
CA ARG A 39 -15.30 24.99 9.21
C ARG A 39 -16.66 25.19 9.90
N ARG A 40 -16.91 26.36 10.51
CA ARG A 40 -18.15 26.61 11.30
C ARG A 40 -19.17 27.54 10.65
N LEU A 41 -19.03 27.86 9.36
CA LEU A 41 -19.94 28.77 8.63
C LEU A 41 -20.76 28.10 7.51
N SER A 42 -20.70 26.78 7.38
CA SER A 42 -21.61 26.03 6.53
C SER A 42 -22.21 24.92 7.36
N TRP A 43 -23.33 25.19 8.02
CA TRP A 43 -24.43 24.26 8.29
C TRP A 43 -25.53 25.04 8.99
N SER A 44 -26.48 25.50 8.18
CA SER A 44 -27.81 25.89 8.63
C SER A 44 -28.78 25.35 7.59
N LEU A 45 -29.70 24.52 8.09
CA LEU A 45 -31.02 24.16 7.53
C LEU A 45 -31.07 23.17 6.36
N ALA A 46 -31.43 21.92 6.67
CA ALA A 46 -32.78 21.39 6.39
C ALA A 46 -33.01 20.07 7.14
N ALA A 47 -33.97 20.09 8.06
CA ALA A 47 -34.58 18.90 8.65
C ALA A 47 -35.67 18.36 7.69
N ILE A 48 -35.92 17.05 7.71
CA ILE A 48 -37.22 16.42 8.02
C ILE A 48 -37.05 14.89 7.95
N ALA A 49 -37.67 14.24 8.93
CA ALA A 49 -37.66 12.81 9.23
C ALA A 49 -38.64 11.99 8.38
N THR A 50 -38.33 10.71 8.18
CA THR A 50 -39.32 9.63 8.13
C THR A 50 -38.73 8.34 8.70
N LEU A 51 -39.29 7.90 9.82
CA LEU A 51 -39.18 6.57 10.41
C LEU A 51 -39.96 5.56 9.54
N ALA A 52 -39.35 4.42 9.23
CA ALA A 52 -40.08 3.19 8.98
C ALA A 52 -39.22 1.99 9.43
N ALA A 53 -39.78 1.24 10.36
CA ALA A 53 -39.20 0.08 11.01
C ALA A 53 -39.04 -1.11 10.04
N GLY A 54 -37.99 -1.90 10.25
CA GLY A 54 -37.78 -3.20 9.61
C GLY A 54 -36.71 -3.98 10.38
N LEU A 55 -37.15 -4.83 11.30
CA LEU A 55 -36.34 -5.74 12.10
C LEU A 55 -35.57 -6.71 11.18
N GLY A 56 -34.25 -6.73 11.30
CA GLY A 56 -33.38 -7.75 10.76
C GLY A 56 -32.18 -7.93 11.68
N PHE A 57 -32.16 -9.04 12.42
CA PHE A 57 -31.03 -9.44 13.26
C PHE A 57 -29.74 -9.47 12.44
N VAL A 58 -28.71 -8.77 12.89
CA VAL A 58 -27.33 -8.99 12.47
C VAL A 58 -26.45 -9.07 13.71
N PHE A 59 -25.82 -10.22 13.89
CA PHE A 59 -24.84 -10.53 14.92
C PHE A 59 -23.73 -9.48 14.97
N PRO A 60 -23.16 -9.16 16.14
CA PRO A 60 -22.01 -8.26 16.23
C PRO A 60 -20.77 -9.04 15.76
N LEU A 61 -20.41 -8.88 14.48
CA LEU A 61 -19.06 -9.20 14.03
C LEU A 61 -18.18 -8.00 14.38
N ASP A 62 -17.46 -8.18 15.47
CA ASP A 62 -16.39 -7.32 15.94
C ASP A 62 -15.29 -7.28 14.87
N GLY A 63 -15.43 -6.35 13.95
CA GLY A 63 -14.52 -6.10 12.85
C GLY A 63 -14.53 -4.61 12.61
N ALA A 64 -13.50 -3.92 13.13
CA ALA A 64 -13.32 -2.49 12.93
C ALA A 64 -13.55 -2.16 11.45
N GLN A 65 -14.67 -1.49 11.18
CA GLN A 65 -15.04 -1.01 9.86
C GLN A 65 -14.02 0.08 9.50
N MET A 66 -12.90 -0.31 8.87
CA MET A 66 -11.96 0.64 8.31
C MET A 66 -12.68 1.34 7.17
N THR A 67 -13.15 2.55 7.47
CA THR A 67 -13.81 3.43 6.51
C THR A 67 -12.84 3.66 5.35
N ALA A 68 -13.22 3.17 4.17
CA ALA A 68 -12.50 3.43 2.93
C ALA A 68 -12.34 4.95 2.79
N ARG A 69 -11.09 5.44 2.88
CA ARG A 69 -10.80 6.86 2.69
C ARG A 69 -11.13 7.20 1.23
N VAL A 70 -11.80 8.35 1.06
CA VAL A 70 -12.18 8.89 -0.25
C VAL A 70 -10.92 9.07 -1.10
N ALA A 71 -10.90 8.48 -2.29
CA ALA A 71 -9.81 8.65 -3.24
C ALA A 71 -9.86 10.05 -3.84
N GLU A 72 -8.85 10.87 -3.56
CA GLU A 72 -8.62 12.11 -4.30
C GLU A 72 -8.05 11.79 -5.70
N PRO A 73 -8.16 12.70 -6.68
CA PRO A 73 -7.56 12.50 -8.00
C PRO A 73 -6.05 12.21 -7.89
N PRO A 74 -5.47 11.34 -8.74
CA PRO A 74 -4.03 11.17 -8.80
C PRO A 74 -3.42 12.51 -9.25
N ALA A 75 -2.68 13.14 -8.35
CA ALA A 75 -1.96 14.37 -8.66
C ALA A 75 -0.84 14.06 -9.67
N ARG A 76 -0.61 14.98 -10.64
CA ARG A 76 0.52 14.89 -11.58
C ARG A 76 1.87 14.79 -10.87
N GLU A 77 1.93 15.33 -9.65
CA GLU A 77 3.04 15.17 -8.72
C GLU A 77 2.53 14.41 -7.49
N LEU A 78 3.23 13.32 -7.13
CA LEU A 78 2.86 12.55 -5.96
C LEU A 78 3.09 13.39 -4.69
N PRO A 79 2.11 13.47 -3.77
CA PRO A 79 2.23 14.30 -2.58
C PRO A 79 3.46 13.89 -1.75
N PRO A 80 4.15 14.82 -1.07
CA PRO A 80 5.30 14.49 -0.26
C PRO A 80 4.93 13.54 0.88
N ASN A 81 5.87 12.66 1.25
CA ASN A 81 5.70 11.79 2.41
C ASN A 81 5.65 12.60 3.71
N THR A 82 4.82 12.18 4.66
CA THR A 82 5.04 12.53 6.07
C THR A 82 6.34 11.89 6.59
N PRO A 83 6.90 12.33 7.73
CA PRO A 83 8.08 11.70 8.31
C PRO A 83 7.90 10.18 8.54
N GLU A 84 6.71 9.75 8.97
CA GLU A 84 6.38 8.34 9.19
C GLU A 84 6.38 7.55 7.88
N GLN A 85 5.79 8.12 6.82
CA GLN A 85 5.79 7.52 5.50
C GLN A 85 7.20 7.42 4.91
N LEU A 86 8.05 8.43 5.14
CA LEU A 86 9.45 8.40 4.72
C LEU A 86 10.23 7.30 5.47
N GLY A 87 9.96 7.13 6.77
CA GLY A 87 10.49 6.01 7.54
C GLY A 87 10.14 4.65 6.93
N LEU A 88 8.90 4.47 6.48
CA LEU A 88 8.48 3.26 5.77
C LEU A 88 9.24 3.07 4.44
N VAL A 89 9.42 4.13 3.64
CA VAL A 89 10.22 4.04 2.41
C VAL A 89 11.64 3.58 2.74
N HIS A 90 12.27 4.11 3.78
CA HIS A 90 13.61 3.66 4.20
C HIS A 90 13.65 2.20 4.67
N VAL A 91 12.61 1.69 5.33
CA VAL A 91 12.53 0.27 5.70
C VAL A 91 12.46 -0.61 4.46
N CYS A 92 11.69 -0.21 3.46
CA CYS A 92 11.44 -1.01 2.27
C CYS A 92 12.54 -0.91 1.21
N MET A 93 13.24 0.22 1.15
CA MET A 93 14.25 0.50 0.13
C MET A 93 15.37 1.39 0.70
N PRO A 94 16.17 0.87 1.65
CA PRO A 94 17.14 1.68 2.39
C PRO A 94 18.19 2.34 1.49
N ALA A 95 18.48 1.74 0.32
CA ALA A 95 19.47 2.21 -0.64
C ALA A 95 18.87 2.93 -1.88
N GLY A 96 17.54 3.12 -1.96
CA GLY A 96 16.84 3.66 -3.13
C GLY A 96 16.21 2.58 -4.02
N GLY A 97 15.87 2.93 -5.26
CA GLY A 97 15.18 2.04 -6.21
C GLY A 97 15.95 0.72 -6.40
N PRO A 98 15.38 -0.43 -6.01
CA PRO A 98 16.13 -1.68 -5.96
C PRO A 98 16.46 -2.18 -7.36
N SER A 99 17.68 -2.71 -7.52
CA SER A 99 18.07 -3.49 -8.70
C SER A 99 17.52 -4.91 -8.59
N VAL A 100 17.24 -5.57 -9.72
CA VAL A 100 16.63 -6.91 -9.79
C VAL A 100 17.28 -7.91 -8.80
N ASN A 101 16.45 -8.42 -7.89
CA ASN A 101 16.61 -9.54 -6.96
C ASN A 101 18.01 -10.11 -6.75
N VAL A 102 18.66 -9.71 -5.65
CA VAL A 102 19.47 -10.60 -4.77
C VAL A 102 19.98 -9.87 -3.53
N ASN A 103 20.16 -8.55 -3.59
CA ASN A 103 20.70 -7.77 -2.47
C ASN A 103 19.83 -6.53 -2.22
N PRO A 104 19.20 -6.39 -1.03
CA PRO A 104 18.37 -5.22 -0.71
C PRO A 104 19.16 -3.89 -0.67
N ASN A 105 20.49 -3.96 -0.67
CA ASN A 105 21.38 -2.80 -0.73
C ASN A 105 21.79 -2.42 -2.16
N TRP A 106 21.46 -3.25 -3.16
CA TRP A 106 21.77 -2.94 -4.55
C TRP A 106 20.71 -2.02 -5.14
N ARG A 107 21.21 -0.89 -5.65
CA ARG A 107 20.40 0.20 -6.19
C ARG A 107 20.68 0.36 -7.66
N ASP A 108 19.63 0.60 -8.41
CA ASP A 108 19.75 1.09 -9.79
C ASP A 108 19.39 2.58 -9.79
N PRO A 109 20.36 3.49 -10.06
CA PRO A 109 20.08 4.91 -10.18
C PRO A 109 18.98 5.23 -11.20
N ALA A 110 18.76 4.38 -12.21
CA ALA A 110 17.69 4.54 -13.18
C ALA A 110 16.29 4.42 -12.53
N HIS A 111 16.16 3.68 -11.43
CA HIS A 111 14.91 3.49 -10.68
C HIS A 111 14.61 4.64 -9.69
N GLY A 112 15.60 5.49 -9.41
CA GLY A 112 15.49 6.64 -8.53
C GLY A 112 16.03 6.41 -7.10
N THR A 113 16.01 7.47 -6.32
CA THR A 113 16.44 7.52 -4.92
C THR A 113 15.25 7.35 -3.98
N VAL A 114 15.49 7.12 -2.69
CA VAL A 114 14.43 7.07 -1.65
C VAL A 114 13.51 8.31 -1.71
N GLN A 115 14.08 9.47 -2.01
CA GLN A 115 13.35 10.74 -2.08
C GLN A 115 12.40 10.84 -3.28
N ASP A 116 12.49 9.91 -4.24
CA ASP A 116 11.59 9.85 -5.41
C ASP A 116 10.34 9.01 -5.14
N PHE A 117 10.33 8.20 -4.08
CA PHE A 117 9.22 7.30 -3.77
C PHE A 117 8.26 7.91 -2.74
N ARG A 118 6.97 7.63 -2.92
CA ARG A 118 5.87 7.99 -2.02
C ARG A 118 5.11 6.76 -1.58
N VAL A 119 4.57 6.80 -0.36
CA VAL A 119 3.57 5.83 0.08
C VAL A 119 2.26 6.16 -0.64
N LEU A 120 1.89 5.34 -1.62
CA LEU A 120 0.72 5.56 -2.47
C LEU A 120 -0.55 4.99 -1.84
N ALA A 121 -0.45 3.79 -1.30
CA ALA A 121 -1.52 3.14 -0.56
C ALA A 121 -0.92 2.14 0.44
N GLU A 122 -1.63 1.91 1.54
CA GLU A 122 -1.21 1.01 2.61
C GLU A 122 -2.41 0.22 3.11
N TYR A 123 -2.27 -1.10 3.19
CA TYR A 123 -3.27 -1.99 3.77
C TYR A 123 -2.77 -2.56 5.08
N ARG A 124 -3.51 -2.33 6.17
CA ARG A 124 -3.22 -2.87 7.50
C ARG A 124 -4.28 -3.89 7.94
N ASP A 125 -3.86 -4.93 8.62
CA ASP A 125 -4.74 -5.87 9.31
C ASP A 125 -4.06 -6.38 10.60
N LYS A 126 -4.70 -7.34 11.29
CA LYS A 126 -4.13 -7.98 12.49
C LYS A 126 -2.79 -8.70 12.25
N ASN A 127 -2.48 -8.95 10.99
CA ASN A 127 -1.34 -9.65 10.48
C ASN A 127 -0.28 -8.66 9.94
N GLY A 128 -0.28 -7.39 10.35
CA GLY A 128 0.73 -6.41 9.91
C GLY A 128 0.23 -5.53 8.77
N PHE A 129 1.10 -5.22 7.79
CA PHE A 129 0.74 -4.33 6.69
C PHE A 129 1.53 -4.57 5.40
N SER A 130 0.94 -4.19 4.27
CA SER A 130 1.59 -4.08 2.97
C SER A 130 1.40 -2.68 2.40
N ALA A 131 2.41 -2.17 1.70
CA ALA A 131 2.40 -0.84 1.12
C ALA A 131 2.79 -0.87 -0.37
N LEU A 132 2.11 -0.03 -1.15
CA LEU A 132 2.48 0.31 -2.51
C LEU A 132 3.31 1.61 -2.45
N LEU A 133 4.61 1.49 -2.73
CA LEU A 133 5.54 2.61 -2.74
C LEU A 133 5.87 2.97 -4.18
N GLY A 134 5.59 4.18 -4.65
CA GLY A 134 5.74 4.54 -6.06
C GLY A 134 6.45 5.85 -6.31
N SER A 135 7.10 5.91 -7.46
CA SER A 135 7.70 7.11 -8.07
C SER A 135 7.02 7.39 -9.41
N ALA A 136 7.47 8.43 -10.13
CA ALA A 136 6.99 8.68 -11.49
C ALA A 136 7.28 7.53 -12.47
N LYS A 137 8.31 6.72 -12.22
CA LYS A 137 8.77 5.66 -13.13
C LYS A 137 8.16 4.29 -12.83
N GLY A 138 7.86 4.00 -11.57
CA GLY A 138 7.43 2.66 -11.17
C GLY A 138 7.14 2.58 -9.69
N PHE A 139 7.06 1.35 -9.19
CA PHE A 139 6.71 1.08 -7.80
C PHE A 139 7.41 -0.15 -7.25
N VAL A 140 7.34 -0.26 -5.93
CA VAL A 140 7.77 -1.41 -5.13
C VAL A 140 6.58 -1.79 -4.24
N LEU A 141 6.23 -3.08 -4.25
CA LEU A 141 5.37 -3.63 -3.21
C LEU A 141 6.23 -4.05 -2.03
N CYS A 142 5.85 -3.59 -0.83
CA CYS A 142 6.58 -3.88 0.38
C CYS A 142 5.64 -4.47 1.43
N THR A 143 6.05 -5.60 2.01
CA THR A 143 5.43 -6.17 3.21
C THR A 143 6.51 -6.26 4.28
N PRO A 144 6.65 -5.22 5.13
CA PRO A 144 7.72 -5.20 6.12
C PRO A 144 7.65 -6.38 7.08
N THR A 145 8.78 -7.03 7.28
CA THR A 145 8.91 -8.11 8.25
C THR A 145 10.27 -8.07 8.93
N ALA A 146 10.29 -8.35 10.24
CA ALA A 146 11.52 -8.38 11.03
C ALA A 146 12.40 -9.59 10.71
N GLN A 147 11.83 -10.64 10.11
CA GLN A 147 12.53 -11.89 9.82
C GLN A 147 12.40 -12.19 8.33
N SER A 148 13.55 -12.22 7.63
CA SER A 148 13.66 -12.52 6.20
C SER A 148 12.75 -11.67 5.29
N PRO A 149 13.01 -10.36 5.15
CA PRO A 149 12.30 -9.55 4.18
C PRO A 149 12.56 -10.09 2.77
N GLU A 150 11.49 -10.36 2.02
CA GLU A 150 11.64 -10.55 0.58
C GLU A 150 12.36 -9.34 -0.02
N PRO A 151 13.33 -9.55 -0.93
CA PRO A 151 14.00 -8.43 -1.57
C PRO A 151 12.96 -7.55 -2.28
N PRO A 152 12.99 -6.22 -2.07
CA PRO A 152 12.08 -5.32 -2.74
C PRO A 152 12.35 -5.38 -4.25
N VAL A 153 11.29 -5.50 -5.06
CA VAL A 153 11.38 -5.54 -6.53
C VAL A 153 10.80 -4.27 -7.10
N PHE A 154 11.60 -3.54 -7.88
CA PHE A 154 11.13 -2.41 -8.65
C PHE A 154 10.36 -2.91 -9.89
N THR A 155 9.17 -2.36 -10.10
CA THR A 155 8.30 -2.65 -11.24
C THR A 155 7.96 -1.34 -11.94
N TYR A 156 8.25 -1.22 -13.23
CA TYR A 156 7.81 -0.05 -14.01
C TYR A 156 6.28 -0.02 -14.12
N TRP A 157 5.69 1.17 -14.10
CA TRP A 157 4.26 1.32 -14.40
C TRP A 157 3.97 0.78 -15.81
N GLY A 158 2.94 -0.07 -15.94
CA GLY A 158 2.64 -0.75 -17.20
C GLY A 158 3.64 -1.86 -17.59
N ASN A 159 4.49 -2.31 -16.67
CA ASN A 159 5.50 -3.36 -16.88
C ASN A 159 6.48 -3.09 -18.03
N LYS A 160 6.71 -1.80 -18.37
CA LYS A 160 7.61 -1.38 -19.46
C LYS A 160 8.32 -0.08 -19.11
N ALA A 161 9.61 0.02 -19.47
CA ALA A 161 10.36 1.27 -19.39
C ALA A 161 10.18 2.13 -20.66
N PRO A 162 10.11 3.48 -20.56
CA PRO A 162 9.88 4.22 -19.32
C PRO A 162 8.48 3.95 -18.78
N GLY A 163 8.33 3.84 -17.46
CA GLY A 163 7.01 3.62 -16.87
C GLY A 163 6.14 4.87 -16.98
N ASP A 164 4.84 4.64 -17.13
CA ASP A 164 3.84 5.69 -17.24
C ASP A 164 2.91 5.67 -16.02
N LEU A 165 3.12 6.59 -15.08
CA LEU A 165 2.33 6.70 -13.84
C LEU A 165 0.85 7.00 -14.13
N THR A 166 0.56 7.86 -15.10
CA THR A 166 -0.80 8.40 -15.31
C THR A 166 -1.53 7.76 -16.48
N GLY A 167 -0.80 7.25 -17.48
CA GLY A 167 -1.37 6.55 -18.62
C GLY A 167 -1.64 5.09 -18.33
N PHE A 168 -2.93 4.78 -18.21
CA PHE A 168 -3.46 3.43 -18.30
C PHE A 168 -4.85 3.48 -18.94
N PRO A 169 -5.25 2.44 -19.69
CA PRO A 169 -6.55 2.43 -20.35
C PRO A 169 -7.69 2.26 -19.34
N GLY A 170 -8.79 2.99 -19.55
CA GLY A 170 -10.04 2.83 -18.80
C GLY A 170 -10.02 3.41 -17.39
N LYS A 171 -10.75 2.76 -16.47
CA LYS A 171 -10.97 3.23 -15.09
C LYS A 171 -10.19 2.45 -14.03
N LEU A 172 -9.62 1.31 -14.40
CA LEU A 172 -8.96 0.37 -13.52
C LEU A 172 -7.78 -0.30 -14.24
N SER A 173 -6.59 -0.21 -13.65
CA SER A 173 -5.40 -0.97 -14.04
C SER A 173 -4.95 -1.83 -12.88
N VAL A 174 -4.78 -3.14 -13.11
CA VAL A 174 -4.14 -4.04 -12.16
C VAL A 174 -2.67 -4.12 -12.50
N ASP A 175 -1.83 -3.43 -11.74
CA ASP A 175 -0.40 -3.31 -12.06
C ASP A 175 0.39 -4.50 -11.51
N ARG A 176 -0.04 -5.10 -10.40
CA ARG A 176 0.62 -6.28 -9.82
C ARG A 176 -0.34 -7.17 -9.04
N TYR A 177 -0.16 -8.48 -9.23
CA TYR A 177 -0.58 -9.51 -8.29
C TYR A 177 0.68 -10.29 -7.86
N ALA A 178 1.03 -10.20 -6.59
CA ALA A 178 2.22 -10.82 -6.00
C ALA A 178 1.88 -11.66 -4.77
N VAL A 179 2.81 -12.54 -4.41
CA VAL A 179 2.89 -13.21 -3.12
C VAL A 179 4.07 -12.59 -2.40
N GLN A 180 3.90 -12.24 -1.13
CA GLN A 180 4.97 -11.73 -0.30
C GLN A 180 5.06 -12.52 1.00
N TYR A 181 6.28 -12.88 1.39
CA TYR A 181 6.57 -13.45 2.68
C TYR A 181 6.29 -12.43 3.78
N TRP A 182 5.55 -12.88 4.80
CA TRP A 182 5.28 -12.16 6.01
C TRP A 182 5.50 -13.10 7.19
N PHE A 183 6.53 -12.83 7.97
CA PHE A 183 6.77 -13.58 9.20
C PHE A 183 5.70 -13.29 10.27
N ARG A 184 5.16 -14.37 10.83
CA ARG A 184 4.37 -14.36 12.07
C ARG A 184 5.07 -15.23 13.12
N THR A 185 5.08 -14.81 14.39
CA THR A 185 5.54 -15.66 15.49
C THR A 185 4.58 -16.85 15.67
N ASN A 186 5.09 -18.09 15.66
CA ASN A 186 4.32 -19.34 15.72
C ASN A 186 3.21 -19.43 14.65
N PRO A 187 3.55 -19.34 13.36
CA PRO A 187 2.56 -19.49 12.31
C PRO A 187 2.10 -20.95 12.28
N PRO A 188 0.81 -21.21 11.99
CA PRO A 188 0.44 -22.52 11.46
C PRO A 188 1.38 -22.89 10.30
N PRO A 189 1.79 -24.15 10.14
CA PRO A 189 2.68 -24.56 9.05
C PRO A 189 2.16 -24.05 7.70
N GLY A 190 2.97 -23.23 7.02
CA GLY A 190 2.63 -22.68 5.70
C GLY A 190 1.90 -21.34 5.68
N ASP A 191 1.71 -20.66 6.81
CA ASP A 191 0.86 -19.45 6.90
C ASP A 191 1.65 -18.12 6.87
N ASN A 192 2.86 -18.11 6.29
CA ASN A 192 3.77 -16.95 6.26
C ASN A 192 3.74 -16.17 4.94
N TYR A 193 2.66 -16.28 4.17
CA TYR A 193 2.56 -15.62 2.87
C TYR A 193 1.28 -14.82 2.77
N VAL A 194 1.38 -13.65 2.13
CA VAL A 194 0.22 -12.83 1.78
C VAL A 194 0.16 -12.67 0.28
N ARG A 195 -1.05 -12.76 -0.27
CA ARG A 195 -1.35 -12.35 -1.64
C ARG A 195 -1.65 -10.87 -1.63
N VAL A 196 -0.98 -10.12 -2.50
CA VAL A 196 -1.13 -8.67 -2.61
C VAL A 196 -1.53 -8.33 -4.03
N VAL A 197 -2.62 -7.59 -4.18
CA VAL A 197 -3.07 -7.03 -5.46
C VAL A 197 -3.02 -5.52 -5.34
N ALA A 198 -2.36 -4.86 -6.29
CA ALA A 198 -2.23 -3.43 -6.31
C ALA A 198 -2.33 -2.86 -7.72
N GLY A 199 -2.71 -1.60 -7.81
CA GLY A 199 -2.70 -0.89 -9.08
C GLY A 199 -3.25 0.51 -9.00
N ARG A 200 -3.78 0.97 -10.13
CA ARG A 200 -4.26 2.35 -10.34
C ARG A 200 -5.72 2.38 -10.72
N VAL A 201 -6.38 3.48 -10.35
CA VAL A 201 -7.78 3.75 -10.64
C VAL A 201 -7.98 5.21 -11.05
N ALA A 202 -8.99 5.44 -11.88
CA ALA A 202 -9.34 6.78 -12.31
C ALA A 202 -9.93 7.62 -11.15
N PRO A 203 -9.88 8.98 -11.24
CA PRO A 203 -10.32 9.89 -10.18
C PRO A 203 -11.78 9.72 -9.69
N ASP A 204 -12.65 9.12 -10.51
CA ASP A 204 -14.06 8.91 -10.23
C ASP A 204 -14.38 7.54 -9.62
N VAL A 205 -13.38 6.66 -9.50
CA VAL A 205 -13.51 5.41 -8.74
C VAL A 205 -13.54 5.71 -7.25
N ARG A 206 -14.41 5.01 -6.52
CA ARG A 206 -14.62 5.18 -5.08
C ARG A 206 -14.35 3.92 -4.29
N ARG A 207 -14.48 2.76 -4.91
CA ARG A 207 -14.26 1.47 -4.25
C ARG A 207 -13.65 0.50 -5.23
N VAL A 208 -12.74 -0.33 -4.74
CA VAL A 208 -12.23 -1.49 -5.47
C VAL A 208 -12.44 -2.72 -4.59
N THR A 209 -12.93 -3.81 -5.19
CA THR A 209 -13.06 -5.10 -4.52
C THR A 209 -12.25 -6.15 -5.24
N ILE A 210 -11.65 -7.05 -4.46
CA ILE A 210 -10.95 -8.23 -4.97
C ILE A 210 -11.81 -9.44 -4.65
N GLY A 211 -12.26 -10.14 -5.69
CA GLY A 211 -12.83 -11.48 -5.59
C GLY A 211 -11.71 -12.51 -5.70
N TRP A 212 -11.45 -13.19 -4.60
CA TRP A 212 -10.50 -14.30 -4.55
C TRP A 212 -11.21 -15.58 -5.01
N SER A 213 -10.49 -16.52 -5.62
CA SER A 213 -11.07 -17.76 -6.15
C SER A 213 -11.75 -18.65 -5.09
N SER A 214 -11.43 -18.46 -3.82
CA SER A 214 -12.08 -19.11 -2.67
C SER A 214 -13.51 -18.61 -2.40
N GLY A 215 -14.02 -17.67 -3.22
CA GLY A 215 -15.31 -16.99 -3.02
C GLY A 215 -15.24 -15.83 -2.03
N GLU A 216 -14.08 -15.65 -1.36
CA GLU A 216 -13.84 -14.52 -0.46
C GLU A 216 -13.75 -13.21 -1.25
N ARG A 217 -14.25 -12.13 -0.65
CA ARG A 217 -14.11 -10.78 -1.18
C ARG A 217 -13.44 -9.87 -0.16
N THR A 218 -12.50 -9.07 -0.63
CA THR A 218 -11.82 -8.06 0.18
C THR A 218 -11.98 -6.68 -0.46
N ASP A 219 -12.34 -5.69 0.35
CA ASP A 219 -12.28 -4.28 -0.06
C ASP A 219 -10.83 -3.82 -0.09
N ALA A 220 -10.38 -3.25 -1.21
CA ALA A 220 -9.06 -2.66 -1.29
C ALA A 220 -9.05 -1.30 -0.58
N VAL A 221 -7.89 -0.92 -0.03
CA VAL A 221 -7.63 0.46 0.34
C VAL A 221 -7.39 1.25 -0.93
N VAL A 222 -8.15 2.32 -1.14
CA VAL A 222 -7.98 3.24 -2.27
C VAL A 222 -7.50 4.59 -1.76
N SER A 223 -6.44 5.14 -2.34
CA SER A 223 -5.89 6.45 -1.97
C SER A 223 -5.25 7.10 -3.19
N ASN A 224 -5.63 8.36 -3.47
CA ASN A 224 -4.99 9.21 -4.50
C ASN A 224 -4.84 8.57 -5.88
N GLY A 225 -5.84 7.80 -6.34
CA GLY A 225 -5.79 7.10 -7.62
C GLY A 225 -5.05 5.76 -7.60
N PHE A 226 -4.65 5.26 -6.44
CA PHE A 226 -4.01 3.96 -6.26
C PHE A 226 -4.85 3.06 -5.37
N PHE A 227 -4.69 1.74 -5.52
CA PHE A 227 -5.31 0.78 -4.62
C PHE A 227 -4.35 -0.34 -4.24
N ILE A 228 -4.58 -0.91 -3.06
CA ILE A 228 -3.90 -2.11 -2.58
C ILE A 228 -4.86 -2.95 -1.73
N ALA A 229 -4.81 -4.26 -1.92
CA ALA A 229 -5.50 -5.23 -1.10
C ALA A 229 -4.53 -6.37 -0.77
N ARG A 230 -4.72 -6.97 0.40
CA ARG A 230 -4.00 -8.18 0.79
C ARG A 230 -4.94 -9.18 1.46
N THR A 231 -4.60 -10.45 1.30
CA THR A 231 -5.22 -11.56 2.02
C THR A 231 -4.15 -12.60 2.33
N PRO A 232 -4.25 -13.37 3.43
CA PRO A 232 -3.41 -14.53 3.65
C PRO A 232 -3.41 -15.47 2.42
N ALA A 233 -2.24 -16.01 2.10
CA ALA A 233 -2.09 -17.09 1.15
C ALA A 233 -2.15 -18.43 1.88
N LYS A 234 -2.60 -19.47 1.19
CA LYS A 234 -2.58 -20.85 1.71
C LYS A 234 -1.43 -21.60 1.06
N ILE A 235 -0.85 -22.55 1.78
CA ILE A 235 0.00 -23.56 1.17
C ILE A 235 -0.88 -24.75 0.80
N ILE A 236 -0.77 -25.18 -0.45
CA ILE A 236 -1.44 -26.36 -1.00
C ILE A 236 -0.40 -27.39 -1.41
N SER A 237 -0.76 -28.66 -1.29
CA SER A 237 0.10 -29.76 -1.72
C SER A 237 -0.26 -30.15 -3.15
N HIS A 238 0.72 -30.09 -4.05
CA HIS A 238 0.60 -30.59 -5.42
C HIS A 238 1.53 -31.78 -5.60
N LYS A 239 1.15 -32.76 -6.41
CA LYS A 239 2.10 -33.78 -6.83
C LYS A 239 3.10 -33.16 -7.79
N SER A 240 4.38 -33.30 -7.46
CA SER A 240 5.49 -32.98 -8.35
C SER A 240 5.32 -33.71 -9.67
N ARG A 241 5.49 -33.00 -10.79
CA ARG A 241 5.49 -33.64 -12.12
C ARG A 241 6.71 -34.57 -12.31
N ASN A 242 7.79 -34.34 -11.57
CA ASN A 242 9.07 -35.02 -11.77
C ASN A 242 9.25 -36.22 -10.83
N SER A 243 8.81 -36.12 -9.58
CA SER A 243 8.97 -37.20 -8.59
C SER A 243 7.67 -37.91 -8.23
N GLY A 244 6.50 -37.33 -8.55
CA GLY A 244 5.20 -37.82 -8.07
C GLY A 244 4.96 -37.63 -6.58
N GLU A 245 5.96 -37.13 -5.84
CA GLU A 245 5.87 -36.83 -4.41
C GLU A 245 5.11 -35.51 -4.19
N PRO A 246 4.47 -35.33 -3.01
CA PRO A 246 3.79 -34.09 -2.68
C PRO A 246 4.80 -32.95 -2.44
N GLU A 247 4.70 -31.88 -3.22
CA GLU A 247 5.40 -30.61 -3.04
C GLU A 247 4.44 -29.53 -2.50
N SER A 248 4.95 -28.68 -1.62
CA SER A 248 4.18 -27.58 -1.04
C SER A 248 4.32 -26.32 -1.89
N HIS A 249 3.19 -25.74 -2.32
CA HIS A 249 3.16 -24.52 -3.13
C HIS A 249 2.27 -23.46 -2.47
N VAL A 250 2.60 -22.19 -2.69
CA VAL A 250 1.69 -21.10 -2.33
C VAL A 250 0.54 -21.07 -3.34
N ASP A 251 -0.69 -21.16 -2.83
CA ASP A 251 -1.91 -21.06 -3.60
C ASP A 251 -2.03 -19.67 -4.22
N THR A 252 -1.98 -19.62 -5.54
CA THR A 252 -1.93 -18.38 -6.34
C THR A 252 -3.02 -18.38 -7.43
N PRO A 253 -4.27 -18.59 -7.03
CA PRO A 253 -5.35 -18.75 -7.99
C PRO A 253 -5.70 -17.40 -8.63
N PRO A 254 -6.24 -17.37 -9.86
CA PRO A 254 -6.64 -16.13 -10.50
C PRO A 254 -7.67 -15.36 -9.67
N VAL A 255 -7.59 -14.03 -9.74
CA VAL A 255 -8.49 -13.13 -9.00
C VAL A 255 -9.32 -12.27 -9.93
N THR A 256 -10.43 -11.74 -9.43
CA THR A 256 -11.24 -10.73 -10.10
C THR A 256 -11.10 -9.39 -9.38
N VAL A 257 -10.76 -8.33 -10.09
CA VAL A 257 -10.67 -6.97 -9.54
C VAL A 257 -11.80 -6.14 -10.13
N THR A 258 -12.63 -5.56 -9.27
CA THR A 258 -13.79 -4.74 -9.70
C THR A 258 -13.72 -3.35 -9.10
N ALA A 259 -13.81 -2.32 -9.94
CA ALA A 259 -13.87 -0.91 -9.55
C ALA A 259 -15.30 -0.38 -9.64
N TYR A 260 -15.68 0.45 -8.67
CA TYR A 260 -17.02 1.03 -8.54
C TYR A 260 -16.95 2.56 -8.43
N ASP A 261 -17.93 3.24 -9.01
CA ASP A 261 -18.14 4.68 -8.84
C ASP A 261 -18.87 5.02 -7.52
N ALA A 262 -19.15 6.31 -7.32
CA ALA A 262 -19.88 6.80 -6.14
C ALA A 262 -21.32 6.28 -6.03
N ALA A 263 -21.94 5.86 -7.14
CA ALA A 263 -23.27 5.29 -7.16
C ALA A 263 -23.24 3.76 -6.95
N GLY A 264 -22.07 3.17 -6.73
CA GLY A 264 -21.90 1.72 -6.58
C GLY A 264 -22.00 0.95 -7.89
N ARG A 265 -21.92 1.62 -9.04
CA ARG A 265 -21.94 0.96 -10.36
C ARG A 265 -20.55 0.49 -10.72
N ILE A 266 -20.46 -0.65 -11.39
CA ILE A 266 -19.19 -1.17 -11.91
C ILE A 266 -18.72 -0.25 -13.04
N VAL A 267 -17.51 0.29 -12.89
CA VAL A 267 -16.86 1.15 -13.90
C VAL A 267 -15.59 0.56 -14.48
N GLY A 268 -15.11 -0.56 -13.94
CA GLY A 268 -14.00 -1.33 -14.48
C GLY A 268 -13.94 -2.71 -13.84
N ARG A 269 -13.52 -3.71 -14.60
CA ARG A 269 -13.38 -5.09 -14.13
C ARG A 269 -12.28 -5.81 -14.88
N HIS A 270 -11.39 -6.48 -14.14
CA HIS A 270 -10.41 -7.42 -14.68
C HIS A 270 -10.69 -8.80 -14.10
N GLU A 271 -10.93 -9.77 -14.96
CA GLU A 271 -11.18 -11.16 -14.59
C GLU A 271 -9.96 -12.02 -14.89
N GLY A 272 -9.77 -13.11 -14.13
CA GLY A 272 -8.69 -14.05 -14.39
C GLY A 272 -7.30 -13.44 -14.21
N VAL A 273 -7.15 -12.42 -13.36
CA VAL A 273 -5.85 -11.82 -13.06
C VAL A 273 -4.98 -12.88 -12.38
N GLY A 274 -4.03 -13.43 -13.13
CA GLY A 274 -3.12 -14.47 -12.68
C GLY A 274 -1.98 -13.92 -11.84
N PHE A 275 -1.43 -14.77 -10.97
CA PHE A 275 -0.15 -14.50 -10.34
C PHE A 275 0.93 -14.56 -11.41
N ASP A 276 1.62 -13.44 -11.60
CA ASP A 276 2.81 -13.39 -12.44
C ASP A 276 3.98 -12.95 -11.57
N TRP A 277 4.95 -13.84 -11.41
CA TRP A 277 6.20 -13.53 -10.73
C TRP A 277 6.98 -12.40 -11.44
N ARG A 278 6.65 -12.09 -12.70
CA ARG A 278 7.14 -10.98 -13.51
C ARG A 278 6.11 -9.86 -13.79
N GLY A 279 4.85 -9.99 -13.36
CA GLY A 279 3.77 -9.00 -13.58
C GLY A 279 3.05 -9.18 -14.93
N PRO A 280 1.77 -8.78 -15.08
CA PRO A 280 0.95 -9.09 -16.26
C PRO A 280 1.60 -8.55 -17.54
N GLY A 281 2.24 -9.45 -18.27
CA GLY A 281 2.99 -9.18 -19.49
C GLY A 281 3.71 -10.39 -20.10
N SER A 282 3.59 -11.59 -19.51
CA SER A 282 4.24 -12.81 -20.00
C SER A 282 3.32 -13.79 -20.74
N LEU A 283 2.19 -13.31 -21.28
CA LEU A 283 1.47 -14.04 -22.33
C LEU A 283 2.01 -13.60 -23.69
N GLY A 284 3.13 -14.21 -24.08
CA GLY A 284 3.70 -14.22 -25.43
C GLY A 284 4.21 -15.61 -25.72
#